data_AF-A0A524I909-F1
#
_entry.id   AF-A0A524I909-F1
#
_cell.length_a   1.000
_cell.length_b   1.000
_cell.length_c   1.000
_cell.angle_alpha   90.00
_cell.angle_beta   90.00
_cell.angle_gamma   90.00
#
_symmetry.space_group_name_H-M   'P 1'
#
loop_
_entity.id
_entity.type
_entity.pdbx_description
1 polymer ?
#
loop_
_entity_poly.entity_id
_entity_poly.type
_entity_poly.pdbx_seq_one_letter_code
_entity_poly.pdbx_strand_id
1 'polypeptide(L)'
;MTKRIPAAALLFLLALAPILRADWKSELLSRLGRTPDYRAAYEYLLEESKKLEPEDKQTAGALLPFLAGKLGDVDRERDLAADYFETYRDNDPNFGFLDDYTLRDFITFWAGWKRSYPLVYDLSLLSYAKGPATGLPAAVEVGLELLNEAYYRISLGPYILEGGHWPAGFHILTIPLNDLFERSDTYDFILDLRAGDIVVRKPLRVRIDIADMIAGAASSPQYTFFPEPGTPAKAIQDGELSLYIDGKLVLRSRKIAAKPSSFTFPLGGPLMPGQKPYMPPPKNDPMASGVNIVDAIALAYKAIKDLVARKPPKPSPPSYQKVTNLSFAYSRTTAEGLAVSARASIGLVPSRAIVLKE
;
A
#
# COMPACT_ATOMS: atom_id res chain seq x y z
N MET A 1 -18.34 -14.80 65.81
CA MET A 1 -19.43 -15.24 64.90
C MET A 1 -19.28 -14.52 63.58
N THR A 2 -18.62 -15.15 62.61
CA THR A 2 -18.37 -14.60 61.27
C THR A 2 -19.57 -14.90 60.37
N LYS A 3 -20.30 -13.85 59.98
CA LYS A 3 -21.44 -13.94 59.06
C LYS A 3 -20.93 -14.33 57.66
N ARG A 4 -21.17 -15.58 57.27
CA ARG A 4 -20.99 -16.05 55.89
C ARG A 4 -22.05 -15.37 55.03
N ILE A 5 -21.65 -14.38 54.24
CA ILE A 5 -22.48 -13.86 53.15
C ILE A 5 -22.58 -15.02 52.13
N PRO A 6 -23.78 -15.52 51.80
CA PRO A 6 -23.89 -16.66 50.90
C PRO A 6 -23.44 -16.24 49.49
N ALA A 7 -22.50 -16.99 48.91
CA ALA A 7 -21.99 -16.78 47.56
C ALA A 7 -23.10 -16.68 46.48
N ALA A 8 -24.28 -17.23 46.76
CA ALA A 8 -25.48 -17.09 45.94
C ALA A 8 -25.98 -15.64 45.81
N ALA A 9 -25.86 -14.81 46.84
CA ALA A 9 -26.26 -13.40 46.79
C ALA A 9 -25.29 -12.55 45.95
N LEU A 10 -24.00 -12.91 45.96
CA LEU A 10 -22.99 -12.27 45.11
C LEU A 10 -23.16 -12.66 43.64
N LEU A 11 -23.50 -13.93 43.36
CA LEU A 11 -23.82 -14.44 42.02
C LEU A 11 -25.12 -13.85 41.46
N PHE A 12 -26.16 -13.65 42.30
CA PHE A 12 -27.38 -12.96 41.88
C PHE A 12 -27.15 -11.48 41.58
N LEU A 13 -26.32 -10.78 42.36
CA LEU A 13 -25.95 -9.38 42.10
C LEU A 13 -25.06 -9.22 40.85
N LEU A 14 -24.18 -10.18 40.57
CA LEU A 14 -23.40 -10.23 39.32
C LEU A 14 -24.25 -10.60 38.10
N ALA A 15 -25.30 -11.42 38.27
CA ALA A 15 -26.25 -11.75 37.22
C ALA A 15 -27.30 -10.65 36.97
N LEU A 16 -27.59 -9.78 37.96
CA LEU A 16 -28.48 -8.63 37.81
C LEU A 16 -27.78 -7.34 37.33
N ALA A 17 -26.45 -7.26 37.42
CA ALA A 17 -25.70 -6.10 36.90
C ALA A 17 -25.98 -5.78 35.41
N PRO A 18 -26.11 -6.76 34.48
CA PRO A 18 -26.50 -6.46 33.10
C PRO A 18 -28.00 -6.13 32.93
N ILE A 19 -28.86 -6.47 33.90
CA ILE A 19 -30.32 -6.26 33.83
C ILE A 19 -30.71 -4.88 34.43
N LEU A 20 -29.85 -4.29 35.26
CA LEU A 20 -30.05 -2.97 35.89
C LEU A 20 -29.42 -1.80 35.12
N ARG A 21 -28.65 -2.06 34.05
CA ARG A 21 -28.44 -1.04 33.02
C ARG A 21 -29.75 -0.94 32.24
N ALA A 22 -30.37 0.24 32.19
CA ALA A 22 -31.44 0.49 31.23
C ALA A 22 -30.91 0.04 29.85
N ASP A 23 -31.55 -0.97 29.26
CA ASP A 23 -31.10 -1.54 28.00
C ASP A 23 -31.22 -0.46 26.93
N TRP A 24 -30.08 0.13 26.57
CA TRP A 24 -30.00 1.26 25.66
C TRP A 24 -30.65 0.96 24.31
N LYS A 25 -30.70 -0.33 23.93
CA LYS A 25 -31.36 -0.83 22.73
C LYS A 25 -32.86 -0.63 22.81
N SER A 26 -33.48 -0.99 23.94
CA SER A 26 -34.91 -0.78 24.19
C SER A 26 -35.30 0.70 24.21
N GLU A 27 -34.42 1.52 24.78
CA GLU A 27 -34.62 2.96 24.92
C GLU A 27 -34.38 3.69 23.58
N LEU A 28 -33.46 3.22 22.75
CA LEU A 28 -33.32 3.70 21.37
C LEU A 28 -34.55 3.32 20.51
N LEU A 29 -35.01 2.07 20.62
CA LEU A 29 -36.19 1.56 19.92
C LEU A 29 -37.47 2.34 20.26
N SER A 30 -37.64 2.73 21.53
CA SER A 30 -38.82 3.50 21.95
C SER A 30 -38.92 4.85 21.21
N ARG A 31 -37.78 5.42 20.82
CA ARG A 31 -37.68 6.66 20.02
C ARG A 31 -37.81 6.42 18.52
N LEU A 32 -37.38 5.26 18.03
CA LEU A 32 -37.40 4.89 16.61
C LEU A 32 -38.67 4.14 16.16
N GLY A 33 -39.62 3.91 17.07
CA GLY A 33 -40.86 3.15 16.80
C GLY A 33 -41.78 3.80 15.74
N ARG A 34 -43.09 3.58 15.86
CA ARG A 34 -44.07 3.93 14.79
C ARG A 34 -44.03 5.38 14.30
N THR A 35 -43.66 6.31 15.17
CA THR A 35 -43.44 7.73 14.84
C THR A 35 -42.02 8.08 15.26
N PRO A 36 -41.03 7.90 14.37
CA PRO A 36 -39.63 8.00 14.74
C PRO A 36 -39.24 9.46 15.03
N ASP A 37 -38.70 9.69 16.23
CA ASP A 37 -38.03 10.94 16.58
C ASP A 37 -36.51 10.77 16.40
N TYR A 38 -36.04 10.97 15.17
CA TYR A 38 -34.63 10.82 14.83
C TYR A 38 -33.73 11.79 15.59
N ARG A 39 -34.24 12.96 16.00
CA ARG A 39 -33.46 13.95 16.75
C ARG A 39 -33.23 13.49 18.18
N ALA A 40 -34.30 13.09 18.87
CA ALA A 40 -34.20 12.55 20.21
C ALA A 40 -33.38 11.25 20.24
N ALA A 41 -33.52 10.38 19.23
CA ALA A 41 -32.74 9.16 19.09
C ALA A 41 -31.24 9.46 18.92
N TYR A 42 -30.90 10.44 18.08
CA TYR A 42 -29.53 10.85 17.85
C TYR A 42 -28.87 11.41 19.12
N GLU A 43 -29.52 12.36 19.78
CA GLU A 43 -29.01 12.98 21.02
C GLU A 43 -28.83 11.96 22.14
N TYR A 44 -29.80 11.05 22.30
CA TYR A 44 -29.70 9.95 23.25
C TYR A 44 -28.51 9.04 22.96
N LEU A 45 -28.39 8.56 21.71
CA LEU A 45 -27.33 7.61 21.33
C LEU A 45 -25.94 8.26 21.42
N LEU A 46 -25.83 9.55 21.11
CA LEU A 46 -24.58 10.29 21.19
C LEU A 46 -24.04 10.34 22.63
N GLU A 47 -24.91 10.58 23.61
CA GLU A 47 -24.50 10.60 25.03
C GLU A 47 -24.31 9.18 25.59
N GLU A 48 -25.14 8.24 25.18
CA GLU A 48 -25.06 6.89 25.72
C GLU A 48 -23.86 6.11 25.17
N SER A 49 -23.50 6.31 23.88
CA SER A 49 -22.34 5.67 23.24
C SER A 49 -21.01 5.89 23.96
N LYS A 50 -20.88 6.96 24.75
CA LYS A 50 -19.68 7.26 25.56
C LYS A 50 -19.52 6.31 26.74
N LYS A 51 -20.60 5.66 27.17
CA LYS A 51 -20.68 4.78 28.36
C LYS A 51 -20.76 3.30 28.01
N LEU A 52 -20.95 2.97 26.73
CA LEU A 52 -21.13 1.60 26.25
C LEU A 52 -19.82 0.82 26.24
N GLU A 53 -19.94 -0.49 26.41
CA GLU A 53 -18.85 -1.45 26.20
C GLU A 53 -18.46 -1.48 24.71
N PRO A 54 -17.25 -1.96 24.35
CA PRO A 54 -16.74 -1.90 22.97
C PRO A 54 -17.67 -2.46 21.89
N GLU A 55 -18.33 -3.60 22.15
CA GLU A 55 -19.25 -4.25 21.19
C GLU A 55 -20.53 -3.42 20.96
N ASP A 56 -21.12 -2.91 22.04
CA ASP A 56 -22.30 -2.04 21.95
C ASP A 56 -21.93 -0.67 21.37
N LYS A 57 -20.71 -0.18 21.62
CA LYS A 57 -20.18 1.06 21.05
C LYS A 57 -19.97 0.96 19.54
N GLN A 58 -19.58 -0.21 19.04
CA GLN A 58 -19.56 -0.48 17.60
C GLN A 58 -20.97 -0.37 17.02
N THR A 59 -21.95 -1.04 17.64
CA THR A 59 -23.34 -1.01 17.18
C THR A 59 -23.92 0.42 17.19
N ALA A 60 -23.71 1.17 18.27
CA ALA A 60 -24.09 2.58 18.36
C ALA A 60 -23.37 3.44 17.31
N GLY A 61 -22.08 3.20 17.10
CA GLY A 61 -21.26 3.89 16.11
C GLY A 61 -21.76 3.73 14.68
N ALA A 62 -22.32 2.57 14.33
CA ALA A 62 -22.93 2.36 13.01
C ALA A 62 -24.29 3.05 12.85
N LEU A 63 -25.04 3.22 13.93
CA LEU A 63 -26.37 3.86 13.91
C LEU A 63 -26.32 5.39 13.95
N LEU A 64 -25.29 5.97 14.56
CA LEU A 64 -25.10 7.43 14.58
C LEU A 64 -25.07 8.09 13.17
N PRO A 65 -24.32 7.60 12.17
CA PRO A 65 -24.36 8.17 10.83
C PRO A 65 -25.75 8.02 10.18
N PHE A 66 -26.43 6.89 10.38
CA PHE A 66 -27.81 6.70 9.89
C PHE A 66 -28.76 7.76 10.44
N LEU A 67 -28.71 8.03 11.75
CA LEU A 67 -29.55 9.04 12.38
C LEU A 67 -29.19 10.46 11.91
N ALA A 68 -27.90 10.77 11.71
CA ALA A 68 -27.47 12.05 11.14
C ALA A 68 -28.01 12.25 9.72
N GLY A 69 -27.96 11.19 8.89
CA GLY A 69 -28.54 11.20 7.54
C GLY A 69 -30.06 11.42 7.54
N LYS A 70 -30.79 10.81 8.49
CA LYS A 70 -32.24 11.05 8.67
C LYS A 70 -32.57 12.49 9.09
N LEU A 71 -31.64 13.18 9.75
CA LEU A 71 -31.76 14.60 10.09
C LEU A 71 -31.34 15.54 8.95
N GLY A 72 -30.81 15.00 7.84
CA GLY A 72 -30.31 15.78 6.70
C GLY A 72 -28.91 16.39 6.91
N ASP A 73 -28.18 15.97 7.95
CA ASP A 73 -26.83 16.45 8.23
C ASP A 73 -25.78 15.58 7.53
N VAL A 74 -25.58 15.86 6.24
CA VAL A 74 -24.70 15.08 5.35
C VAL A 74 -23.24 15.14 5.80
N ASP A 75 -22.78 16.29 6.29
CA ASP A 75 -21.41 16.45 6.78
C ASP A 75 -21.16 15.54 7.98
N ARG A 76 -22.08 15.55 8.94
CA ARG A 76 -21.95 14.72 10.14
C ARG A 76 -22.11 13.24 9.84
N GLU A 77 -23.02 12.88 8.94
CA GLU A 77 -23.14 11.52 8.42
C GLU A 77 -21.81 11.02 7.87
N ARG A 78 -21.16 11.80 6.99
CA ARG A 78 -19.89 11.46 6.36
C ARG A 78 -18.76 11.28 7.39
N ASP A 79 -18.64 12.22 8.33
CA ASP A 79 -17.61 12.17 9.37
C ASP A 79 -17.78 10.93 10.28
N LEU A 80 -19.01 10.64 10.71
CA LEU A 80 -19.32 9.49 11.58
C LEU A 80 -19.13 8.16 10.85
N ALA A 81 -19.56 8.07 9.59
CA ALA A 81 -19.37 6.86 8.78
C ALA A 81 -17.88 6.59 8.55
N ALA A 82 -17.08 7.62 8.25
CA ALA A 82 -15.64 7.49 8.08
C ALA A 82 -14.94 7.01 9.36
N ASP A 83 -15.28 7.60 10.51
CA ASP A 83 -14.72 7.17 11.80
C ASP A 83 -15.10 5.72 12.12
N TYR A 84 -16.31 5.30 11.76
CA TYR A 84 -16.73 3.91 11.89
C TYR A 84 -15.86 2.96 11.05
N PHE A 85 -15.71 3.22 9.74
CA PHE A 85 -14.93 2.35 8.85
C PHE A 85 -13.45 2.28 9.26
N GLU A 86 -12.85 3.40 9.65
CA GLU A 86 -11.45 3.44 10.07
C GLU A 86 -11.22 2.78 11.45
N THR A 87 -12.22 2.81 12.34
CA THR A 87 -12.13 2.20 13.68
C THR A 87 -12.47 0.71 13.67
N TYR A 88 -13.57 0.33 13.01
CA TYR A 88 -14.13 -1.02 13.09
C TYR A 88 -13.94 -1.86 11.83
N ARG A 89 -13.31 -1.30 10.78
CA ARG A 89 -12.77 -2.09 9.66
C ARG A 89 -13.84 -2.93 8.92
N ASP A 90 -15.03 -2.36 8.70
CA ASP A 90 -16.20 -3.00 8.08
C ASP A 90 -16.78 -4.22 8.84
N ASN A 91 -16.40 -4.42 10.11
CA ASN A 91 -17.04 -5.44 10.93
C ASN A 91 -18.52 -5.10 11.11
N ASP A 92 -19.40 -6.06 10.83
CA ASP A 92 -20.84 -5.85 10.93
C ASP A 92 -21.34 -5.98 12.38
N PRO A 93 -22.01 -4.96 12.93
CA PRO A 93 -22.66 -5.08 14.24
C PRO A 93 -23.91 -5.94 14.16
N ASN A 94 -24.36 -6.40 15.33
CA ASN A 94 -25.65 -7.06 15.44
C ASN A 94 -26.79 -6.05 15.63
N PHE A 95 -27.65 -5.94 14.63
CA PHE A 95 -28.81 -5.05 14.64
C PHE A 95 -30.15 -5.76 14.94
N GLY A 96 -30.12 -7.00 15.44
CA GLY A 96 -31.32 -7.80 15.68
C GLY A 96 -32.28 -7.24 16.74
N PHE A 97 -31.93 -6.15 17.41
CA PHE A 97 -32.83 -5.43 18.30
C PHE A 97 -33.73 -4.44 17.57
N LEU A 98 -33.34 -3.94 16.39
CA LEU A 98 -34.15 -2.99 15.61
C LEU A 98 -35.45 -3.64 15.15
N ASP A 99 -36.53 -2.86 15.03
CA ASP A 99 -37.77 -3.32 14.42
C ASP A 99 -37.63 -3.42 12.89
N ASP A 100 -38.48 -4.24 12.25
CA ASP A 100 -38.35 -4.59 10.83
C ASP A 100 -38.28 -3.37 9.89
N TYR A 101 -39.02 -2.30 10.20
CA TYR A 101 -39.04 -1.08 9.39
C TYR A 101 -37.71 -0.33 9.48
N THR A 102 -37.24 -0.06 10.70
CA THR A 102 -35.96 0.62 10.94
C THR A 102 -34.79 -0.21 10.42
N LEU A 103 -34.82 -1.53 10.65
CA LEU A 103 -33.76 -2.43 10.19
C LEU A 103 -33.63 -2.41 8.67
N ARG A 104 -34.73 -2.48 7.93
CA ARG A 104 -34.71 -2.48 6.45
C ARG A 104 -34.15 -1.17 5.88
N ASP A 105 -34.57 -0.06 6.47
CA ASP A 105 -34.13 1.28 6.08
C ASP A 105 -32.63 1.48 6.40
N PHE A 106 -32.21 1.06 7.59
CA PHE A 106 -30.82 1.05 8.02
C PHE A 106 -29.94 0.19 7.10
N ILE A 107 -30.35 -1.03 6.77
CA ILE A 107 -29.58 -1.92 5.89
C ILE A 107 -29.37 -1.28 4.51
N THR A 108 -30.41 -0.62 3.98
CA THR A 108 -30.31 0.06 2.67
C THR A 108 -29.31 1.20 2.72
N PHE A 109 -29.36 2.01 3.78
CA PHE A 109 -28.40 3.07 4.05
C PHE A 109 -26.96 2.52 4.17
N TRP A 110 -26.78 1.50 5.01
CA TRP A 110 -25.48 0.94 5.33
C TRP A 110 -24.83 0.24 4.13
N ALA A 111 -25.63 -0.44 3.30
CA ALA A 111 -25.16 -1.05 2.06
C ALA A 111 -24.60 -0.01 1.07
N GLY A 112 -25.17 1.20 1.03
CA GLY A 112 -24.64 2.30 0.23
C GLY A 112 -23.23 2.69 0.67
N TRP A 113 -23.06 2.89 1.97
CA TRP A 113 -21.77 3.19 2.58
C TRP A 113 -20.73 2.09 2.37
N LYS A 114 -21.10 0.82 2.59
CA LYS A 114 -20.22 -0.33 2.36
C LYS A 114 -19.74 -0.46 0.93
N ARG A 115 -20.56 -0.07 -0.05
CA ARG A 115 -20.20 -0.14 -1.47
C ARG A 115 -19.30 1.02 -1.91
N SER A 116 -19.48 2.19 -1.31
CA SER A 116 -18.82 3.42 -1.76
C SER A 116 -17.54 3.75 -0.99
N TYR A 117 -17.41 3.36 0.28
CA TYR A 117 -16.26 3.78 1.09
C TYR A 117 -14.97 3.01 0.72
N PRO A 118 -13.91 3.68 0.23
CA PRO A 118 -12.67 3.02 -0.23
C PRO A 118 -11.74 2.70 0.95
N LEU A 119 -12.14 1.74 1.78
CA LEU A 119 -11.39 1.38 2.98
C LEU A 119 -10.08 0.66 2.64
N VAL A 120 -8.98 1.16 3.21
CA VAL A 120 -7.64 0.56 3.07
C VAL A 120 -7.27 -0.26 4.31
N TYR A 121 -6.93 -1.52 4.09
CA TYR A 121 -6.51 -2.53 5.04
C TYR A 121 -5.04 -2.94 4.83
N ASP A 122 -4.51 -3.62 5.86
CA ASP A 122 -3.24 -4.36 5.82
C ASP A 122 -2.06 -3.62 5.18
N LEU A 123 -1.92 -2.35 5.56
CA LEU A 123 -0.84 -1.49 5.12
C LEU A 123 0.49 -2.02 5.69
N SER A 124 1.37 -2.51 4.81
CA SER A 124 2.61 -3.17 5.20
C SER A 124 3.75 -2.88 4.22
N LEU A 125 5.00 -2.94 4.70
CA LEU A 125 6.16 -2.89 3.82
C LEU A 125 6.41 -4.27 3.21
N LEU A 126 6.83 -4.31 1.95
CA LEU A 126 7.14 -5.56 1.27
C LEU A 126 8.65 -5.81 1.27
N SER A 127 9.05 -6.95 1.82
CA SER A 127 10.43 -7.44 1.81
C SER A 127 10.58 -8.60 0.81
N TYR A 128 11.67 -8.60 0.03
CA TYR A 128 11.94 -9.62 -0.97
C TYR A 128 13.12 -10.51 -0.56
N ALA A 129 13.00 -11.82 -0.77
CA ALA A 129 14.00 -12.81 -0.34
C ALA A 129 15.38 -12.71 -1.04
N LYS A 130 15.52 -11.89 -2.09
CA LYS A 130 16.80 -11.71 -2.81
C LYS A 130 17.73 -10.76 -2.06
N GLY A 131 18.36 -11.29 -1.00
CA GLY A 131 19.65 -10.87 -0.44
C GLY A 131 19.71 -9.48 0.19
N PRO A 132 20.63 -9.24 1.15
CA PRO A 132 20.85 -7.90 1.67
C PRO A 132 21.35 -7.02 0.52
N ALA A 133 20.51 -6.10 0.04
CA ALA A 133 20.94 -5.06 -0.87
C ALA A 133 22.06 -4.29 -0.17
N THR A 134 23.30 -4.48 -0.60
CA THR A 134 24.39 -3.60 -0.20
C THR A 134 24.09 -2.23 -0.79
N GLY A 135 23.64 -1.30 0.05
CA GLY A 135 23.27 0.06 -0.34
C GLY A 135 21.82 0.42 -0.03
N LEU A 136 21.51 1.71 -0.19
CA LEU A 136 20.17 2.26 0.03
C LEU A 136 19.24 1.92 -1.13
N PRO A 137 17.98 1.55 -0.86
CA PRO A 137 16.99 1.35 -1.91
C PRO A 137 16.58 2.71 -2.53
N ALA A 138 16.40 2.74 -3.85
CA ALA A 138 15.86 3.92 -4.54
C ALA A 138 14.36 4.11 -4.27
N ALA A 139 13.65 3.04 -3.97
CA ALA A 139 12.23 3.03 -3.65
C ALA A 139 11.87 1.88 -2.72
N VAL A 140 10.76 2.02 -2.01
CA VAL A 140 10.19 0.97 -1.17
C VAL A 140 8.77 0.68 -1.60
N GLU A 141 8.41 -0.59 -1.55
CA GLU A 141 7.08 -1.05 -1.92
C GLU A 141 6.22 -1.23 -0.67
N VAL A 142 5.05 -0.58 -0.69
CA VAL A 142 4.02 -0.65 0.34
C VAL A 142 2.87 -1.48 -0.21
N GLY A 143 2.59 -2.61 0.42
CA GLY A 143 1.41 -3.40 0.15
C GLY A 143 0.21 -2.84 0.91
N LEU A 144 -0.93 -2.79 0.24
CA LEU A 144 -2.20 -2.40 0.84
C LEU A 144 -3.33 -3.21 0.22
N GLU A 145 -4.41 -3.43 0.98
CA GLU A 145 -5.61 -4.09 0.49
C GLU A 145 -6.77 -3.10 0.50
N LEU A 146 -7.47 -3.01 -0.62
CA LEU A 146 -8.54 -2.06 -0.84
C LEU A 146 -9.87 -2.81 -0.93
N LEU A 147 -10.84 -2.45 -0.08
CA LEU A 147 -12.15 -3.12 -0.05
C LEU A 147 -12.99 -2.85 -1.29
N ASN A 148 -13.04 -1.58 -1.71
CA ASN A 148 -13.82 -1.12 -2.86
C ASN A 148 -12.92 -0.42 -3.87
N GLU A 149 -13.22 -0.55 -5.16
CA GLU A 149 -12.45 0.12 -6.19
C GLU A 149 -12.42 1.65 -5.99
N ALA A 150 -11.29 2.26 -6.31
CA ALA A 150 -11.11 3.70 -6.18
C ALA A 150 -10.11 4.24 -7.19
N TYR A 151 -10.29 5.49 -7.58
CA TYR A 151 -9.21 6.27 -8.18
C TYR A 151 -8.27 6.72 -7.07
N TYR A 152 -6.97 6.59 -7.28
CA TYR A 152 -5.98 7.01 -6.30
C TYR A 152 -5.09 8.12 -6.85
N ARG A 153 -4.60 8.95 -5.93
CA ARG A 153 -3.54 9.91 -6.15
C ARG A 153 -2.62 9.90 -4.95
N ILE A 154 -1.34 9.69 -5.16
CA ILE A 154 -0.32 9.84 -4.13
C ILE A 154 0.49 11.12 -4.35
N SER A 155 0.69 11.88 -3.27
CA SER A 155 1.47 13.10 -3.29
C SER A 155 2.43 13.20 -2.10
N LEU A 156 3.55 13.88 -2.30
CA LEU A 156 4.48 14.30 -1.26
C LEU A 156 4.46 15.83 -1.21
N GLY A 157 3.85 16.39 -0.17
CA GLY A 157 3.60 17.83 -0.09
C GLY A 157 2.79 18.33 -1.31
N PRO A 158 3.28 19.32 -2.08
CA PRO A 158 2.59 19.84 -3.26
C PRO A 158 2.78 18.97 -4.52
N TYR A 159 3.66 17.97 -4.49
CA TYR A 159 4.04 17.20 -5.68
C TYR A 159 3.24 15.91 -5.79
N ILE A 160 2.59 15.70 -6.93
CA ILE A 160 1.90 14.45 -7.25
C ILE A 160 2.95 13.47 -7.80
N LEU A 161 3.06 12.30 -7.17
CA LEU A 161 4.01 11.26 -7.58
C LEU A 161 3.37 10.33 -8.60
N GLU A 162 2.15 9.86 -8.31
CA GLU A 162 1.47 8.86 -9.11
C GLU A 162 -0.06 8.99 -8.91
N GLY A 163 -0.82 8.55 -9.91
CA GLY A 163 -2.27 8.38 -9.78
C GLY A 163 -2.81 7.42 -10.84
N GLY A 164 -3.96 6.84 -10.56
CA GLY A 164 -4.56 5.81 -11.41
C GLY A 164 -5.88 5.30 -10.86
N HIS A 165 -6.26 4.10 -11.29
CA HIS A 165 -7.43 3.37 -10.81
C HIS A 165 -6.96 2.04 -10.22
N TRP A 166 -7.48 1.72 -9.03
CA TRP A 166 -7.30 0.44 -8.38
C TRP A 166 -8.64 -0.28 -8.25
N PRO A 167 -8.78 -1.50 -8.79
CA PRO A 167 -9.93 -2.35 -8.46
C PRO A 167 -9.91 -2.77 -6.99
N ALA A 168 -10.97 -3.40 -6.49
CA ALA A 168 -10.92 -4.02 -5.16
C ALA A 168 -9.83 -5.12 -5.09
N GLY A 169 -9.15 -5.24 -3.96
CA GLY A 169 -8.10 -6.24 -3.70
C GLY A 169 -6.75 -5.66 -3.31
N PHE A 170 -5.71 -6.48 -3.43
CA PHE A 170 -4.35 -6.13 -3.02
C PHE A 170 -3.60 -5.32 -4.09
N HIS A 171 -2.97 -4.24 -3.66
CA HIS A 171 -2.17 -3.34 -4.50
C HIS A 171 -0.81 -3.07 -3.88
N ILE A 172 0.15 -2.77 -4.76
CA ILE A 172 1.50 -2.39 -4.37
C ILE A 172 1.72 -0.95 -4.81
N LEU A 173 2.08 -0.12 -3.85
CA LEU A 173 2.43 1.27 -4.03
C LEU A 173 3.95 1.44 -3.92
N THR A 174 4.59 1.97 -4.95
CA THR A 174 6.03 2.22 -4.94
C THR A 174 6.32 3.64 -4.48
N ILE A 175 6.94 3.79 -3.31
CA ILE A 175 7.33 5.08 -2.74
C ILE A 175 8.81 5.35 -3.07
N PRO A 176 9.12 6.39 -3.87
CA PRO A 176 10.51 6.78 -4.11
C PRO A 176 11.14 7.34 -2.83
N LEU A 177 12.38 6.92 -2.55
CA LEU A 177 13.13 7.31 -1.34
C LEU A 177 14.38 8.14 -1.65
N ASN A 178 14.53 8.59 -2.90
CA ASN A 178 15.66 9.41 -3.31
C ASN A 178 15.78 10.62 -2.37
N ASP A 179 16.98 10.84 -1.85
CA ASP A 179 17.35 11.94 -0.96
C ASP A 179 16.69 11.94 0.43
N LEU A 180 15.91 10.89 0.79
CA LEU A 180 15.27 10.80 2.11
C LEU A 180 16.19 10.23 3.22
N PHE A 181 17.39 9.77 2.87
CA PHE A 181 18.37 9.18 3.79
C PHE A 181 19.48 10.15 4.24
N GLU A 182 19.27 11.46 4.06
CA GLU A 182 20.22 12.48 4.54
C GLU A 182 20.18 12.61 6.07
N ARG A 183 18.98 12.53 6.65
CA ARG A 183 18.74 12.65 8.09
C ARG A 183 17.60 11.73 8.53
N SER A 184 17.58 11.38 9.80
CA SER A 184 16.42 10.73 10.40
C SER A 184 15.25 11.71 10.42
N ASP A 185 14.15 11.36 9.75
CA ASP A 185 12.97 12.21 9.62
C ASP A 185 11.71 11.36 9.39
N THR A 186 10.55 12.01 9.47
CA THR A 186 9.25 11.43 9.09
C THR A 186 8.68 12.16 7.88
N TYR A 187 8.44 11.42 6.81
CA TYR A 187 7.91 11.93 5.57
C TYR A 187 6.42 11.59 5.45
N ASP A 188 5.60 12.63 5.31
CA ASP A 188 4.14 12.51 5.18
C ASP A 188 3.75 12.42 3.69
N PHE A 189 3.49 11.22 3.21
CA PHE A 189 2.84 11.00 1.92
C PHE A 189 1.33 11.08 2.11
N ILE A 190 0.63 11.58 1.10
CA ILE A 190 -0.83 11.72 1.12
C ILE A 190 -1.39 10.82 0.04
N LEU A 191 -2.19 9.83 0.42
CA LEU A 191 -2.96 8.97 -0.48
C LEU A 191 -4.41 9.47 -0.51
N ASP A 192 -4.81 10.12 -1.59
CA ASP A 192 -6.21 10.49 -1.83
C ASP A 192 -6.88 9.37 -2.64
N LEU A 193 -7.99 8.85 -2.12
CA LEU A 193 -8.81 7.80 -2.73
C LEU A 193 -10.19 8.35 -3.04
N ARG A 194 -10.62 8.26 -4.29
CA ARG A 194 -11.93 8.70 -4.73
C ARG A 194 -12.76 7.50 -5.20
N ALA A 195 -13.90 7.30 -4.55
CA ALA A 195 -14.90 6.32 -4.94
C ALA A 195 -16.27 7.00 -4.97
N GLY A 196 -16.84 7.12 -6.18
CA GLY A 196 -18.07 7.90 -6.40
C GLY A 196 -17.91 9.38 -6.00
N ASP A 197 -18.75 9.82 -5.07
CA ASP A 197 -18.79 11.16 -4.48
C ASP A 197 -17.94 11.31 -3.21
N ILE A 198 -17.29 10.23 -2.76
CA ILE A 198 -16.49 10.22 -1.55
C ILE A 198 -15.02 10.32 -1.93
N VAL A 199 -14.33 11.31 -1.33
CA VAL A 199 -12.87 11.43 -1.38
C VAL A 199 -12.30 11.22 0.01
N VAL A 200 -11.54 10.15 0.18
CA VAL A 200 -10.87 9.76 1.42
C VAL A 200 -9.39 10.08 1.32
N ARG A 201 -8.89 10.96 2.19
CA ARG A 201 -7.47 11.30 2.32
C ARG A 201 -6.84 10.48 3.43
N LYS A 202 -5.88 9.64 3.09
CA LYS A 202 -5.12 8.81 4.05
C LYS A 202 -3.64 9.21 4.06
N PRO A 203 -3.15 9.82 5.16
CA PRO A 203 -1.72 10.05 5.31
C PRO A 203 -0.94 8.73 5.50
N LEU A 204 0.12 8.56 4.73
CA LEU A 204 1.07 7.46 4.82
C LEU A 204 2.39 8.03 5.34
N ARG A 205 2.67 7.81 6.63
CA ARG A 205 3.86 8.33 7.28
C ARG A 205 4.99 7.33 7.18
N VAL A 206 6.04 7.69 6.46
CA VAL A 206 7.27 6.90 6.33
C VAL A 206 8.30 7.48 7.28
N ARG A 207 8.64 6.73 8.32
CA ARG A 207 9.68 7.10 9.27
C ARG A 207 11.01 6.48 8.84
N ILE A 208 12.03 7.32 8.74
CA ILE A 208 13.41 6.90 8.47
C ILE A 208 14.24 7.20 9.71
N ASP A 209 14.81 6.16 10.32
CA ASP A 209 15.76 6.31 11.41
C ASP A 209 17.15 5.85 10.94
N ILE A 210 18.14 6.72 11.06
CA ILE A 210 19.55 6.44 10.73
C ILE A 210 20.33 6.32 12.02
N ALA A 211 20.98 5.17 12.20
CA ALA A 211 21.90 4.92 13.30
C ALA A 211 23.32 4.70 12.76
N ASP A 212 24.26 5.53 13.18
CA ASP A 212 25.68 5.32 12.90
C ASP A 212 26.15 4.10 13.72
N MET A 213 26.66 3.08 13.02
CA MET A 213 27.28 1.93 13.66
C MET A 213 28.74 2.27 13.94
N ILE A 214 29.05 2.51 15.21
CA ILE A 214 30.43 2.60 15.66
C ILE A 214 31.07 1.25 15.33
N ALA A 215 32.06 1.24 14.44
CA ALA A 215 32.88 0.06 14.23
C ALA A 215 33.46 -0.33 15.58
N GLY A 216 33.00 -1.47 16.14
CA GLY A 216 33.61 -2.04 17.34
C GLY A 216 35.11 -2.15 17.09
N ALA A 217 35.90 -1.61 18.03
CA ALA A 217 37.34 -1.42 17.94
C ALA A 217 38.02 -2.62 17.24
N ALA A 218 38.29 -2.45 15.94
CA ALA A 218 39.21 -3.32 15.25
C ALA A 218 40.58 -3.02 15.84
N SER A 219 41.17 -4.02 16.48
CA SER A 219 42.55 -3.98 16.96
C SER A 219 43.46 -3.44 15.88
N SER A 220 44.13 -2.34 16.21
CA SER A 220 45.07 -1.60 15.39
C SER A 220 46.20 -2.50 14.86
N PRO A 221 46.48 -2.47 13.54
CA PRO A 221 47.83 -2.69 13.06
C PRO A 221 48.59 -1.37 13.11
N GLN A 222 49.78 -1.40 13.70
CA GLN A 222 50.70 -0.29 13.84
C GLN A 222 51.09 0.33 12.49
N TYR A 223 51.11 1.67 12.49
CA TYR A 223 52.00 2.60 11.76
C TYR A 223 52.69 2.13 10.47
N THR A 224 52.50 2.89 9.38
CA THR A 224 53.59 3.72 8.81
C THR A 224 53.11 4.68 7.70
N PHE A 225 53.55 5.95 7.81
CA PHE A 225 53.74 7.00 6.78
C PHE A 225 52.54 7.59 5.97
N PHE A 226 52.34 8.91 6.14
CA PHE A 226 51.67 9.87 5.24
C PHE A 226 52.73 10.67 4.45
N PRO A 227 52.42 11.53 3.43
CA PRO A 227 51.09 11.93 2.87
C PRO A 227 51.01 11.95 1.31
N GLU A 228 49.80 11.99 0.74
CA GLU A 228 49.45 12.93 -0.37
C GLU A 228 47.93 13.14 -0.48
N PRO A 229 47.46 14.32 -0.93
CA PRO A 229 46.07 14.76 -0.80
C PRO A 229 45.16 14.16 -1.88
N GLY A 230 44.17 13.37 -1.44
CA GLY A 230 43.12 12.83 -2.30
C GLY A 230 42.17 13.92 -2.82
N THR A 231 42.05 14.01 -4.13
CA THR A 231 41.04 14.77 -4.87
C THR A 231 39.65 14.14 -4.65
N PRO A 232 38.55 14.92 -4.59
CA PRO A 232 37.21 14.35 -4.39
C PRO A 232 36.76 13.54 -5.61
N ALA A 233 36.17 12.37 -5.33
CA ALA A 233 35.65 11.44 -6.32
C ALA A 233 34.55 12.07 -7.17
N LYS A 234 34.85 12.31 -8.45
CA LYS A 234 33.87 12.57 -9.50
C LYS A 234 33.33 11.25 -10.04
N ALA A 235 32.04 11.24 -10.40
CA ALA A 235 31.29 10.11 -10.91
C ALA A 235 32.03 9.34 -12.02
N ILE A 236 32.10 8.02 -11.86
CA ILE A 236 32.72 7.10 -12.82
C ILE A 236 31.85 7.03 -14.08
N GLN A 237 32.33 7.62 -15.16
CA GLN A 237 32.07 7.16 -16.51
C GLN A 237 33.43 7.08 -17.23
N ASP A 238 33.71 5.91 -17.79
CA ASP A 238 34.95 5.48 -18.46
C ASP A 238 36.08 4.98 -17.54
N GLY A 239 36.45 3.71 -17.72
CA GLY A 239 37.53 3.04 -17.00
C GLY A 239 38.67 2.63 -17.94
N GLU A 240 39.89 3.02 -17.59
CA GLU A 240 41.14 2.61 -18.22
C GLU A 240 41.93 1.77 -17.20
N LEU A 241 42.31 0.54 -17.58
CA LEU A 241 43.14 -0.34 -16.77
C LEU A 241 44.58 -0.28 -17.29
N SER A 242 45.48 0.28 -16.49
CA SER A 242 46.90 0.41 -16.81
C SER A 242 47.72 -0.36 -15.78
N LEU A 243 48.40 -1.42 -16.21
CA LEU A 243 49.26 -2.25 -15.35
C LEU A 243 50.71 -1.83 -15.52
N TYR A 244 51.35 -1.46 -14.40
CA TYR A 244 52.76 -1.09 -14.33
C TYR A 244 53.51 -2.14 -13.51
N ILE A 245 54.68 -2.56 -13.98
CA ILE A 245 55.65 -3.36 -13.23
C ILE A 245 56.98 -2.60 -13.27
N ASP A 246 57.59 -2.37 -12.10
CA ASP A 246 58.83 -1.59 -11.93
C ASP A 246 58.81 -0.22 -12.63
N GLY A 247 57.68 0.50 -12.53
CA GLY A 247 57.51 1.83 -13.11
C GLY A 247 57.39 1.86 -14.63
N LYS A 248 57.36 0.71 -15.32
CA LYS A 248 57.12 0.62 -16.77
C LYS A 248 55.71 0.08 -17.04
N LEU A 249 54.99 0.78 -17.92
CA LEU A 249 53.64 0.39 -18.35
C LEU A 249 53.76 -0.89 -19.20
N VAL A 250 53.12 -1.97 -18.75
CA VAL A 250 53.18 -3.28 -19.39
C VAL A 250 51.86 -3.60 -20.09
N LEU A 251 50.74 -3.05 -19.63
CA LEU A 251 49.42 -3.28 -20.23
C LEU A 251 48.54 -2.04 -20.10
N ARG A 252 47.86 -1.66 -21.18
CA ARG A 252 46.83 -0.61 -21.18
C ARG A 252 45.58 -1.14 -21.87
N SER A 253 44.47 -1.25 -21.15
CA SER A 253 43.18 -1.69 -21.67
C SER A 253 42.12 -0.64 -21.40
N ARG A 254 41.49 -0.13 -22.47
CA ARG A 254 40.44 0.89 -22.39
C ARG A 254 39.12 0.26 -22.79
N LYS A 255 38.15 0.24 -21.86
CA LYS A 255 36.80 -0.24 -22.15
C LYS A 255 35.89 0.97 -22.42
N ILE A 256 35.56 1.18 -23.69
CA ILE A 256 34.59 2.18 -24.12
C ILE A 256 33.20 1.59 -23.89
N ALA A 257 32.38 2.22 -23.05
CA ALA A 257 30.98 1.83 -22.92
C ALA A 257 30.26 2.12 -24.25
N ALA A 258 29.63 1.10 -24.84
CA ALA A 258 28.79 1.28 -26.01
C ALA A 258 27.65 2.23 -25.62
N LYS A 259 27.56 3.36 -26.34
CA LYS A 259 26.46 4.33 -26.27
C LYS A 259 25.12 3.56 -26.26
N PRO A 260 24.17 3.86 -25.36
CA PRO A 260 22.87 3.22 -25.43
C PRO A 260 22.28 3.52 -26.81
N SER A 261 21.93 2.45 -27.55
CA SER A 261 21.28 2.56 -28.84
C SER A 261 20.00 3.37 -28.66
N SER A 262 19.88 4.45 -29.42
CA SER A 262 18.63 5.21 -29.53
C SER A 262 17.53 4.24 -29.97
N PHE A 263 16.57 3.99 -29.09
CA PHE A 263 15.40 3.18 -29.38
C PHE A 263 14.61 3.91 -30.47
N THR A 264 14.75 3.43 -31.71
CA THR A 264 14.06 3.97 -32.87
C THR A 264 12.91 3.02 -33.14
N PHE A 265 11.69 3.50 -33.00
CA PHE A 265 10.50 2.77 -33.41
C PHE A 265 10.57 2.63 -34.94
N PRO A 266 10.68 1.43 -35.52
CA PRO A 266 10.45 1.31 -36.94
C PRO A 266 8.94 1.50 -37.14
N LEU A 267 8.53 2.73 -37.44
CA LEU A 267 7.33 2.93 -38.24
C LEU A 267 7.55 2.08 -39.49
N GLY A 268 6.83 0.97 -39.57
CA GLY A 268 6.93 0.02 -40.68
C GLY A 268 6.89 0.82 -41.98
N GLY A 269 7.97 0.72 -42.75
CA GLY A 269 8.04 1.32 -44.07
C GLY A 269 6.85 0.87 -44.91
N PRO A 270 6.48 1.65 -45.93
CA PRO A 270 5.29 1.42 -46.72
C PRO A 270 5.29 -0.01 -47.29
N LEU A 271 4.24 -0.75 -46.95
CA LEU A 271 3.88 -1.98 -47.65
C LEU A 271 3.67 -1.64 -49.13
N MET A 272 4.05 -2.58 -49.99
CA MET A 272 4.10 -2.45 -51.45
C MET A 272 2.93 -1.63 -52.06
N PRO A 273 3.17 -0.89 -53.15
CA PRO A 273 2.16 -0.01 -53.76
C PRO A 273 0.86 -0.77 -54.06
N GLY A 274 -0.21 -0.43 -53.34
CA GLY A 274 -1.57 -0.92 -53.59
C GLY A 274 -2.33 -1.52 -52.40
N GLN A 275 -1.68 -1.84 -51.27
CA GLN A 275 -2.39 -2.38 -50.09
C GLN A 275 -2.89 -1.27 -49.16
N LYS A 276 -4.22 -1.12 -49.04
CA LYS A 276 -4.85 -0.24 -48.05
C LYS A 276 -4.82 -0.90 -46.66
N PRO A 277 -4.49 -0.18 -45.56
CA PRO A 277 -4.13 -0.79 -44.27
C PRO A 277 -5.25 -1.47 -43.47
N TYR A 278 -6.50 -1.49 -43.97
CA TYR A 278 -7.66 -1.92 -43.20
C TYR A 278 -8.61 -2.86 -43.94
N MET A 279 -8.18 -3.44 -45.07
CA MET A 279 -8.98 -4.47 -45.76
C MET A 279 -8.52 -5.86 -45.34
N PRO A 280 -9.40 -6.69 -44.74
CA PRO A 280 -9.09 -8.09 -44.54
C PRO A 280 -8.87 -8.77 -45.91
N PRO A 281 -7.91 -9.69 -46.02
CA PRO A 281 -7.63 -10.37 -47.29
C PRO A 281 -8.88 -11.11 -47.79
N PRO A 282 -9.14 -11.10 -49.12
CA PRO A 282 -10.32 -11.73 -49.69
C PRO A 282 -10.34 -13.23 -49.37
N LYS A 283 -11.45 -13.69 -48.78
CA LYS A 283 -11.62 -15.05 -48.22
C LYS A 283 -11.55 -16.21 -49.21
N ASN A 284 -11.51 -15.93 -50.53
CA ASN A 284 -11.59 -16.94 -51.59
C ASN A 284 -10.48 -16.78 -52.64
N ASP A 285 -9.25 -16.51 -52.20
CA ASP A 285 -8.09 -16.56 -53.10
C ASP A 285 -7.44 -17.96 -53.06
N PRO A 286 -7.52 -18.77 -54.13
CA PRO A 286 -6.91 -20.10 -54.17
C PRO A 286 -5.37 -20.06 -54.13
N MET A 287 -4.73 -18.88 -54.28
CA MET A 287 -3.29 -18.73 -54.03
C MET A 287 -2.93 -18.52 -52.55
N ALA A 288 -3.88 -18.23 -51.66
CA ALA A 288 -3.64 -18.06 -50.23
C ALA A 288 -3.61 -19.38 -49.44
N SER A 289 -3.97 -20.50 -50.07
CA SER A 289 -4.09 -21.82 -49.44
C SER A 289 -3.03 -22.84 -49.89
N GLY A 290 -2.07 -22.42 -50.73
CA GLY A 290 -0.92 -23.25 -51.12
C GLY A 290 0.22 -23.15 -50.12
N VAL A 291 0.27 -24.04 -49.12
CA VAL A 291 1.45 -24.14 -48.24
C VAL A 291 2.53 -24.93 -48.99
N ASN A 292 3.68 -24.30 -49.23
CA ASN A 292 4.81 -24.96 -49.85
C ASN A 292 5.27 -26.12 -48.94
N ILE A 293 5.48 -27.32 -49.50
CA ILE A 293 5.78 -28.55 -48.72
C ILE A 293 7.04 -28.35 -47.85
N VAL A 294 7.99 -27.56 -48.33
CA VAL A 294 9.20 -27.21 -47.58
C VAL A 294 8.90 -26.34 -46.37
N ASP A 295 8.00 -25.37 -46.50
CA ASP A 295 7.53 -24.53 -45.38
C ASP A 295 6.67 -25.31 -44.39
N ALA A 296 5.90 -26.29 -44.87
CA ALA A 296 5.15 -27.20 -44.01
C ALA A 296 6.10 -28.08 -43.17
N ILE A 297 7.20 -28.57 -43.75
CA ILE A 297 8.23 -29.32 -43.02
C ILE A 297 8.99 -28.42 -42.05
N ALA A 298 9.30 -27.18 -42.42
CA ALA A 298 9.94 -26.21 -41.54
C ALA A 298 9.04 -25.82 -40.36
N LEU A 299 7.74 -25.65 -40.59
CA LEU A 299 6.73 -25.41 -39.55
C LEU A 299 6.55 -26.63 -38.66
N ALA A 300 6.55 -27.84 -39.21
CA ALA A 300 6.49 -29.08 -38.43
C ALA A 300 7.75 -29.25 -37.57
N TYR A 301 8.94 -28.98 -38.11
CA TYR A 301 10.19 -29.02 -37.36
C TYR A 301 10.22 -27.97 -36.25
N LYS A 302 9.75 -26.75 -36.52
CA LYS A 302 9.63 -25.69 -35.53
C LYS A 302 8.61 -26.03 -34.45
N ALA A 303 7.46 -26.61 -34.82
CA ALA A 303 6.46 -27.08 -33.87
C ALA A 303 6.98 -28.21 -32.98
N ILE A 304 7.72 -29.17 -33.54
CA ILE A 304 8.37 -30.24 -32.78
C ILE A 304 9.46 -29.68 -31.87
N LYS A 305 10.28 -28.74 -32.35
CA LYS A 305 11.31 -28.08 -31.53
C LYS A 305 10.69 -27.25 -30.39
N ASP A 306 9.58 -26.56 -30.63
CA ASP A 306 8.84 -25.80 -29.60
C ASP A 306 8.08 -26.73 -28.63
N LEU A 307 7.71 -27.94 -29.06
CA LEU A 307 7.11 -28.96 -28.18
C LEU A 307 8.16 -29.63 -27.27
N VAL A 308 9.38 -29.83 -27.79
CA VAL A 308 10.52 -30.45 -27.09
C VAL A 308 11.29 -29.45 -26.23
N ALA A 309 11.28 -28.17 -26.61
CA ALA A 309 11.76 -27.08 -25.78
C ALA A 309 10.85 -26.99 -24.54
N ARG A 310 11.30 -27.59 -23.44
CA ARG A 310 10.66 -27.43 -22.13
C ARG A 310 10.42 -25.94 -21.93
N LYS A 311 9.14 -25.53 -21.91
CA LYS A 311 8.76 -24.15 -21.61
C LYS A 311 9.59 -23.71 -20.41
N PRO A 312 10.33 -22.59 -20.47
CA PRO A 312 11.05 -22.10 -19.30
C PRO A 312 10.02 -22.07 -18.15
N PRO A 313 10.40 -22.55 -16.96
CA PRO A 313 9.48 -22.58 -15.83
C PRO A 313 8.88 -21.18 -15.72
N LYS A 314 7.53 -21.11 -15.65
CA LYS A 314 6.85 -19.83 -15.41
C LYS A 314 7.59 -19.16 -14.25
N PRO A 315 8.06 -17.91 -14.39
CA PRO A 315 8.74 -17.24 -13.30
C PRO A 315 7.83 -17.36 -12.09
N SER A 316 8.35 -18.00 -11.04
CA SER A 316 7.63 -18.11 -9.78
C SER A 316 7.26 -16.69 -9.35
N PRO A 317 6.02 -16.43 -8.91
CA PRO A 317 5.64 -15.12 -8.44
C PRO A 317 6.67 -14.67 -7.40
N PRO A 318 7.09 -13.39 -7.43
CA PRO A 318 8.08 -12.90 -6.48
C PRO A 318 7.56 -13.17 -5.06
N SER A 319 8.32 -13.96 -4.29
CA SER A 319 7.98 -14.23 -2.90
C SER A 319 8.31 -12.98 -2.08
N TYR A 320 7.28 -12.23 -1.71
CA TYR A 320 7.39 -11.13 -0.76
C TYR A 320 6.92 -11.56 0.62
N GLN A 321 7.47 -10.91 1.63
CA GLN A 321 7.03 -11.00 3.02
C GLN A 321 6.55 -9.63 3.47
N LYS A 322 5.36 -9.58 4.07
CA LYS A 322 4.85 -8.37 4.74
C LYS A 322 5.64 -8.15 6.03
N VAL A 323 6.27 -6.98 6.14
CA VAL A 323 7.07 -6.59 7.30
C VAL A 323 6.65 -5.21 7.79
N THR A 324 6.83 -4.96 9.09
CA THR A 324 6.54 -3.65 9.69
C THR A 324 7.68 -2.67 9.46
N ASN A 325 8.91 -3.18 9.50
CA ASN A 325 10.13 -2.38 9.34
C ASN A 325 11.08 -3.04 8.33
N LEU A 326 11.65 -2.23 7.44
CA LEU A 326 12.77 -2.61 6.58
C LEU A 326 14.05 -2.00 7.13
N SER A 327 15.16 -2.73 7.08
CA SER A 327 16.44 -2.18 7.54
C SER A 327 17.55 -2.42 6.52
N PHE A 328 18.30 -1.37 6.22
CA PHE A 328 19.35 -1.34 5.22
C PHE A 328 20.65 -0.88 5.86
N ALA A 329 21.76 -1.51 5.50
CA ALA A 329 23.09 -1.09 5.92
C ALA A 329 23.80 -0.42 4.73
N TYR A 330 24.40 0.74 4.96
CA TYR A 330 25.11 1.50 3.93
C TYR A 330 26.26 2.31 4.54
N SER A 331 27.26 2.64 3.74
CA SER A 331 28.33 3.55 4.15
C SER A 331 27.93 4.99 3.90
N ARG A 332 28.12 5.88 4.89
CA ARG A 332 27.95 7.32 4.73
C ARG A 332 29.17 8.08 5.23
N THR A 333 29.39 9.28 4.69
CA THR A 333 30.46 10.16 5.12
C THR A 333 29.93 11.11 6.19
N THR A 334 30.58 11.17 7.34
CA THR A 334 30.21 12.12 8.40
C THR A 334 30.63 13.55 8.02
N ALA A 335 30.16 14.55 8.77
CA ALA A 335 30.56 15.95 8.60
C ALA A 335 32.09 16.17 8.74
N GLU A 336 32.79 15.23 9.37
CA GLU A 336 34.25 15.21 9.56
C GLU A 336 35.00 14.51 8.41
N GLY A 337 34.29 14.04 7.37
CA GLY A 337 34.88 13.37 6.20
C GLY A 337 35.18 11.89 6.40
N LEU A 338 34.80 11.29 7.53
CA LEU A 338 35.04 9.88 7.84
C LEU A 338 33.94 8.99 7.26
N ALA A 339 34.33 7.88 6.61
CA ALA A 339 33.39 6.86 6.15
C ALA A 339 32.95 6.00 7.35
N VAL A 340 31.66 6.07 7.70
CA VAL A 340 31.05 5.31 8.80
C VAL A 340 29.96 4.40 8.23
N SER A 341 29.87 3.18 8.78
CA SER A 341 28.76 2.27 8.47
C SER A 341 27.52 2.77 9.19
N ALA A 342 26.43 2.99 8.48
CA ALA A 342 25.15 3.41 9.02
C ALA A 342 24.07 2.38 8.71
N ARG A 343 23.09 2.28 9.61
CA ARG A 343 21.89 1.48 9.43
C ARG A 343 20.68 2.41 9.32
N ALA A 344 19.97 2.35 8.20
CA ALA A 344 18.68 3.00 8.04
C ALA A 344 17.55 1.99 8.31
N SER A 345 16.58 2.36 9.14
CA SER A 345 15.31 1.63 9.26
C SER A 345 14.15 2.46 8.76
N ILE A 346 13.26 1.81 8.02
CA ILE A 346 12.06 2.40 7.44
C ILE A 346 10.86 1.73 8.08
N GLY A 347 9.97 2.52 8.65
CA GLY A 347 8.72 2.06 9.24
C GLY A 347 7.53 2.85 8.71
N LEU A 348 6.37 2.19 8.66
CA LEU A 348 5.10 2.84 8.38
C LEU A 348 4.38 3.18 9.69
N VAL A 349 3.97 4.43 9.85
CA VAL A 349 3.09 4.82 10.97
C VAL A 349 1.67 4.92 10.43
N PRO A 350 0.75 4.06 10.90
CA PRO A 350 -0.64 4.11 10.46
C PRO A 350 -1.27 5.43 10.92
N SER A 351 -2.02 6.06 10.02
CA SER A 351 -2.82 7.23 10.34
C SER A 351 -4.25 7.03 9.87
N ARG A 352 -5.18 7.72 10.54
CA ARG A 352 -6.61 7.67 10.20
C ARG A 352 -6.86 8.47 8.93
N ALA A 353 -7.73 7.95 8.08
CA ALA A 353 -8.17 8.67 6.91
C ALA A 353 -9.22 9.73 7.27
N ILE A 354 -9.31 10.77 6.44
CA ILE A 354 -10.23 11.90 6.59
C ILE A 354 -11.04 12.01 5.30
N VAL A 355 -12.36 12.13 5.40
CA VAL A 355 -13.21 12.43 4.24
C VAL A 355 -13.08 13.91 3.92
N LEU A 356 -12.75 14.24 2.68
CA LEU A 356 -12.68 15.63 2.23
C LEU A 356 -14.07 16.16 1.94
N LYS A 357 -14.33 17.40 2.36
CA LYS A 357 -15.51 18.16 1.96
C LYS A 357 -15.21 18.77 0.58
N GLU A 358 -15.97 18.39 -0.44
CA GLU A 358 -15.93 19.01 -1.77
C GLU A 358 -16.71 20.33 -1.81
#